data_AF-H0E5L4-F1
#
_entry.id   AF-H0E5L4-F1
#
_cell.length_a   1.000
_cell.length_b   1.000
_cell.length_c   1.000
_cell.angle_alpha   90.00
_cell.angle_beta   90.00
_cell.angle_gamma   90.00
#
_symmetry.space_group_name_H-M   'P 1'
#
loop_
_entity.id
_entity.type
_entity.pdbx_description
1 polymer ?
#
loop_
_entity_poly.entity_id
_entity_poly.type
_entity_poly.pdbx_seq_one_letter_code
_entity_poly.pdbx_strand_id
1 'polypeptide(L)'
;MSERRERSLPLGEAAAGDTPVELVSEFAAVSLVVDRDGNGPRLRIEDLKTGQVGFLDPLELETLAWLPEGALHRFLDPSFHRWREERERG
;
A
#
# COMPACT_ATOMS: atom_id res chain seq x y z
N MET A 1 28.65 -43.44 -6.61
CA MET A 1 28.34 -42.49 -7.70
C MET A 1 27.08 -41.73 -7.32
N SER A 2 27.25 -40.44 -7.05
CA SER A 2 26.26 -39.36 -6.92
C SER A 2 25.08 -39.52 -5.94
N GLU A 3 25.33 -39.16 -4.68
CA GLU A 3 24.35 -38.47 -3.84
C GLU A 3 23.84 -37.23 -4.59
N ARG A 4 22.55 -37.25 -4.94
CA ARG A 4 21.84 -36.10 -5.49
C ARG A 4 21.68 -35.10 -4.35
N ARG A 5 22.68 -34.22 -4.18
CA ARG A 5 22.56 -33.05 -3.30
C ARG A 5 21.42 -32.20 -3.82
N GLU A 6 20.24 -32.36 -3.22
CA GLU A 6 19.15 -31.42 -3.29
C GLU A 6 19.69 -30.09 -2.79
N ARG A 7 20.08 -29.24 -3.74
CA ARG A 7 20.40 -27.85 -3.48
C ARG A 7 19.11 -27.20 -3.03
N SER A 8 18.88 -27.20 -1.72
CA SER A 8 17.97 -26.28 -1.07
C SER A 8 18.45 -24.88 -1.44
N LEU A 9 17.76 -24.29 -2.41
CA LEU A 9 17.93 -22.87 -2.72
C LEU A 9 17.46 -22.12 -1.48
N PRO A 10 18.21 -21.12 -0.98
CA PRO A 10 17.72 -20.34 0.14
C PRO A 10 16.37 -19.75 -0.27
N LEU A 11 15.35 -19.95 0.57
CA LEU A 11 14.12 -19.16 0.55
C LEU A 11 14.60 -17.72 0.42
N GLY A 12 14.32 -17.12 -0.75
CA GLY A 12 14.86 -15.82 -1.10
C GLY A 12 14.64 -14.89 0.07
N GLU A 13 15.72 -14.28 0.54
CA GLU A 13 15.64 -13.09 1.37
C GLU A 13 14.66 -12.19 0.65
N ALA A 14 13.43 -12.07 1.17
CA ALA A 14 12.42 -11.20 0.60
C ALA A 14 13.14 -9.87 0.44
N ALA A 15 13.34 -9.43 -0.80
CA ALA A 15 14.04 -8.18 -1.06
C ALA A 15 13.33 -7.16 -0.17
N ALA A 16 14.07 -6.44 0.68
CA ALA A 16 13.53 -5.70 1.82
C ALA A 16 12.39 -4.68 1.52
N GLY A 17 11.97 -4.55 0.25
CA GLY A 17 10.77 -3.84 -0.19
C GLY A 17 9.51 -4.68 -0.43
N ASP A 18 9.48 -5.99 -0.11
CA ASP A 18 8.28 -6.84 -0.24
C ASP A 18 7.50 -7.01 1.07
N THR A 19 8.10 -6.65 2.20
CA THR A 19 7.43 -6.71 3.50
C THR A 19 6.54 -5.47 3.68
N PRO A 20 5.23 -5.64 3.93
CA PRO A 20 4.37 -4.50 4.16
C PRO A 20 4.77 -3.72 5.42
N VAL A 21 4.67 -2.39 5.33
CA VAL A 21 4.86 -1.47 6.46
C VAL A 21 3.51 -0.95 6.91
N GLU A 22 3.18 -1.12 8.18
CA GLU A 22 1.95 -0.61 8.77
C GLU A 22 2.17 0.77 9.40
N LEU A 23 1.31 1.73 9.05
CA LEU A 23 1.29 3.06 9.65
C LEU A 23 -0.06 3.28 10.34
N VAL A 24 -0.02 3.59 11.63
CA VAL A 24 -1.20 3.68 12.48
C VAL A 24 -1.18 4.97 13.30
N SER A 25 -2.34 5.60 13.40
CA SER A 25 -2.65 6.70 14.32
C SER A 25 -4.04 6.48 14.93
N GLU A 26 -4.48 7.40 15.80
CA GLU A 26 -5.84 7.36 16.34
C GLU A 26 -6.93 7.53 15.25
N PHE A 27 -6.57 8.10 14.09
CA PHE A 27 -7.53 8.40 13.01
C PHE A 27 -7.50 7.37 11.88
N ALA A 28 -6.35 6.74 11.60
CA ALA A 28 -6.17 5.87 10.43
C ALA A 28 -5.21 4.70 10.71
N ALA A 29 -5.38 3.61 9.96
CA ALA A 29 -4.47 2.47 9.96
C ALA A 29 -4.32 1.96 8.53
N VAL A 30 -3.11 2.00 7.99
CA VAL A 30 -2.85 1.57 6.60
C VAL A 30 -1.65 0.63 6.51
N SER A 31 -1.68 -0.27 5.55
CA SER A 31 -0.55 -1.11 5.15
C SER A 31 -0.02 -0.70 3.79
N LEU A 32 1.30 -0.58 3.68
CA LEU A 32 2.02 -0.09 2.50
C LEU A 32 2.98 -1.15 1.99
N VAL A 33 2.96 -1.42 0.68
CA VAL A 33 3.93 -2.32 0.05
C VAL A 33 4.23 -1.88 -1.38
N VAL A 34 5.45 -2.10 -1.86
CA VAL A 34 5.78 -1.89 -3.27
C VAL A 34 5.24 -3.07 -4.07
N ASP A 35 4.21 -2.82 -4.87
CA ASP A 35 3.66 -3.80 -5.81
C ASP A 35 4.44 -3.75 -7.13
N ARG A 36 4.87 -4.92 -7.61
CA ARG A 36 5.65 -5.07 -8.85
C ARG A 36 4.96 -5.92 -9.91
N ASP A 37 3.75 -6.38 -9.66
CA ASP A 37 3.02 -7.28 -10.57
C ASP A 37 2.32 -6.55 -11.73
N GLY A 38 2.38 -5.21 -11.77
CA GLY A 38 1.76 -4.36 -12.81
C GLY A 38 2.72 -3.91 -13.93
N ASN A 39 2.32 -2.89 -14.69
CA ASN A 39 3.12 -2.26 -15.77
C ASN A 39 4.32 -1.42 -15.26
N GLY A 40 4.81 -1.70 -14.05
CA GLY A 40 5.83 -0.95 -13.34
C GLY A 40 5.62 -1.00 -11.82
N PRO A 41 6.64 -0.64 -11.02
CA PRO A 41 6.51 -0.58 -9.57
C PRO A 41 5.56 0.53 -9.15
N ARG A 42 4.67 0.24 -8.20
CA ARG A 42 3.70 1.18 -7.64
C ARG A 42 3.56 0.97 -6.13
N LEU A 43 3.17 2.00 -5.41
CA LEU A 43 2.85 1.86 -3.99
C LEU A 43 1.42 1.34 -3.85
N ARG A 44 1.26 0.14 -3.31
CA ARG A 44 -0.04 -0.36 -2.87
C ARG A 44 -0.32 0.16 -1.46
N ILE A 45 -1.51 0.71 -1.26
CA ILE A 45 -1.99 1.24 0.01
C ILE A 45 -3.27 0.48 0.36
N GLU A 46 -3.34 -0.10 1.54
CA GLU A 46 -4.54 -0.75 2.05
C GLU A 46 -5.01 -0.09 3.34
N ASP A 47 -6.26 0.34 3.38
CA ASP A 47 -6.92 0.74 4.62
C ASP A 47 -7.26 -0.51 5.44
N LEU A 48 -6.61 -0.66 6.60
CA LEU A 48 -6.79 -1.82 7.47
C LEU A 48 -8.15 -1.86 8.16
N LYS A 49 -8.91 -0.75 8.15
CA LYS A 49 -10.26 -0.69 8.72
C LYS A 49 -11.32 -1.25 7.77
N THR A 50 -11.18 -0.97 6.48
CA THR A 50 -12.20 -1.30 5.46
C THR A 50 -11.74 -2.37 4.46
N GLY A 51 -10.43 -2.62 4.38
CA GLY A 51 -9.82 -3.44 3.33
C GLY A 51 -9.75 -2.75 1.97
N GLN A 52 -10.09 -1.45 1.88
CA GLN A 52 -10.01 -0.72 0.62
C GLN A 52 -8.56 -0.60 0.17
N VAL A 53 -8.30 -0.94 -1.10
CA VAL A 53 -6.95 -0.90 -1.70
C VAL A 53 -6.88 0.18 -2.76
N GLY A 54 -5.87 1.04 -2.65
CA GLY A 54 -5.46 2.00 -3.65
C GLY A 54 -4.04 1.73 -4.14
N PHE A 55 -3.70 2.31 -5.29
CA PHE A 55 -2.36 2.25 -5.85
C PHE A 55 -1.93 3.65 -6.27
N LEU A 56 -0.66 3.98 -6.03
CA LEU A 56 -0.05 5.20 -6.52
C LEU A 56 1.20 4.86 -7.33
N ASP A 57 1.24 5.34 -8.57
CA ASP A 57 2.42 5.21 -9.42
C ASP A 57 3.51 6.23 -9.03
N PRO A 58 4.73 6.11 -9.57
CA PRO A 58 5.82 7.03 -9.24
C PRO A 58 5.53 8.51 -9.53
N LEU A 59 4.75 8.82 -10.57
CA LEU A 59 4.40 10.20 -10.93
C LEU A 59 3.37 10.79 -9.95
N GLU A 60 2.39 10.00 -9.55
CA GLU A 60 1.44 10.38 -8.50
C GLU A 60 2.14 10.61 -7.16
N LEU A 61 3.09 9.74 -6.80
CA LEU A 61 3.91 9.89 -5.59
C LEU A 61 4.80 11.13 -5.65
N GLU A 62 5.46 11.39 -6.79
CA GLU A 62 6.24 12.61 -6.99
C GLU A 62 5.34 13.84 -6.83
N THR A 63 4.16 13.83 -7.44
CA THR A 63 3.19 14.92 -7.30
C THR A 63 2.85 15.18 -5.84
N LEU A 64 2.57 14.13 -5.05
CA LEU A 64 2.29 14.26 -3.61
C LEU A 64 3.49 14.83 -2.83
N ALA A 65 4.72 14.42 -3.18
CA ALA A 65 5.94 14.89 -2.51
C ALA A 65 6.21 16.39 -2.73
N TRP A 66 5.72 16.94 -3.85
CA TRP A 66 5.85 18.37 -4.18
C TRP A 66 4.66 19.23 -3.76
N LEU A 67 3.60 18.64 -3.19
CA LEU A 67 2.45 19.43 -2.74
C LEU A 67 2.84 20.38 -1.59
N PRO A 68 2.26 21.60 -1.56
CA PRO A 68 2.43 22.48 -0.42
C PRO A 68 1.77 21.87 0.83
N GLU A 69 2.27 22.26 2.01
CA GLU A 69 1.72 21.82 3.28
C GLU A 69 0.20 22.08 3.35
N GLY A 70 -0.56 21.10 3.84
CA GLY A 70 -2.01 21.20 3.98
C GLY A 70 -2.81 21.07 2.69
N ALA A 71 -2.18 20.89 1.51
CA ALA A 71 -2.89 20.68 0.25
C ALA A 71 -3.88 19.50 0.30
N LEU A 72 -3.59 18.49 1.11
CA LEU A 72 -4.45 17.32 1.30
C LEU A 72 -5.59 17.55 2.31
N HIS A 73 -5.56 18.58 3.14
CA HIS A 73 -6.56 18.79 4.20
C HIS A 73 -7.99 18.90 3.67
N ARG A 74 -8.16 19.49 2.48
CA ARG A 74 -9.47 19.58 1.82
C ARG A 74 -10.09 18.22 1.51
N PHE A 75 -9.29 17.17 1.35
CA PHE A 75 -9.76 15.81 1.10
C PHE A 75 -10.03 15.05 2.40
N LEU A 76 -9.42 15.48 3.51
CA LEU A 76 -9.68 14.96 4.85
C LEU A 76 -10.96 15.52 5.45
N ASP A 77 -11.47 16.64 4.91
CA ASP A 77 -12.76 17.18 5.31
C ASP A 77 -13.85 16.15 4.99
N PRO A 78 -14.49 15.60 6.03
CA PRO A 78 -15.50 14.59 5.83
C PRO A 78 -16.69 15.13 5.00
N SER A 79 -16.93 16.43 4.99
CA SER A 79 -18.01 17.05 4.21
C SER A 79 -17.83 16.89 2.70
N PHE A 80 -16.59 16.71 2.22
CA PHE A 80 -16.27 16.62 0.80
C PHE A 80 -16.22 15.18 0.29
N HIS A 81 -15.76 14.24 1.12
CA HIS A 81 -15.52 12.86 0.68
C HIS A 81 -15.83 11.79 1.74
N ARG A 82 -16.54 12.11 2.85
CA ARG A 82 -16.82 11.13 3.93
C ARG A 82 -17.70 10.00 3.42
N TRP A 83 -17.04 8.95 2.96
CA TRP A 83 -17.31 7.58 3.30
C TRP A 83 -18.77 7.26 3.01
N ARG A 84 -19.05 6.91 1.75
CA ARG A 84 -20.28 6.18 1.43
C ARG A 84 -20.25 4.95 2.34
N GLU A 85 -20.95 5.02 3.47
CA GLU A 85 -21.23 3.85 4.27
C GLU A 85 -21.90 2.89 3.30
N GLU A 86 -21.22 1.79 2.95
CA GLU A 86 -21.91 0.64 2.37
C GLU A 86 -22.74 0.04 3.51
N ARG A 87 -23.83 0.73 3.85
CA ARG A 87 -24.91 0.17 4.63
C ARG A 87 -25.63 -0.78 3.70
N GLU A 88 -25.43 -2.05 4.03
CA GLU A 88 -26.36 -3.17 3.79
C GLU A 88 -26.24 -3.87 2.43
N ARG A 89 -25.55 -5.03 2.49
CA ARG A 89 -26.02 -6.25 1.82
C ARG A 89 -27.53 -6.37 2.02
N GLY A 90 -28.27 -6.23 0.93
CA GLY A 90 -29.61 -6.76 0.72
C GLY A 90 -29.58 -7.65 -0.50
#